data_AF-A0A4Y3RLA8-F1
#
_entry.id   AF-A0A4Y3RLA8-F1
#
_cell.length_a   1.000
_cell.length_b   1.000
_cell.length_c   1.000
_cell.angle_alpha   90.00
_cell.angle_beta   90.00
_cell.angle_gamma   90.00
#
_symmetry.space_group_name_H-M   'P 1'
#
loop_
_entity.id
_entity.type
_entity.pdbx_description
1 polymer ?
#
loop_
_entity_poly.entity_id
_entity_poly.type
_entity_poly.pdbx_seq_one_letter_code
_entity_poly.pdbx_strand_id
1 'polypeptide(L)'
;MGERDVLPVHRPTTSGVAERRGVRKALVIGLIVVAVLAVPAAVVGLWAAVVIGMSDPGGPSLLGLRIDGDTVTVKAAQCPSERVRRVELRDGDSEKLVWRADGPLTEEGRGGLLRLWAAEDYRTSRPATRPAELPKQLAVSVGYGPEDGAGAVFDTAAVRAAALPAGSYWTPEGVRTGRELDELIDCGGGEKAP
;
A
#
# COMPACT_ATOMS: atom_id res chain seq x y z
N MET A 1 -44.71 76.88 -30.94
CA MET A 1 -45.64 75.83 -31.38
C MET A 1 -45.09 75.28 -32.69
N GLY A 2 -44.98 73.96 -32.83
CA GLY A 2 -44.14 73.33 -33.86
C GLY A 2 -42.82 72.82 -33.26
N GLU A 3 -42.63 71.51 -33.31
CA GLU A 3 -41.53 70.72 -32.75
C GLU A 3 -41.32 69.51 -33.67
N ARG A 4 -40.11 68.91 -33.70
CA ARG A 4 -39.72 67.72 -34.50
C ARG A 4 -39.53 68.01 -36.00
N ASP A 5 -38.70 67.31 -36.77
CA ASP A 5 -37.76 66.19 -36.48
C ASP A 5 -36.56 66.32 -37.48
N VAL A 6 -35.53 65.46 -37.66
CA VAL A 6 -35.28 64.03 -37.35
C VAL A 6 -33.84 63.86 -36.84
N LEU A 7 -33.58 62.99 -35.85
CA LEU A 7 -32.22 62.53 -35.49
C LEU A 7 -31.76 61.31 -36.34
N PRO A 8 -30.49 61.25 -36.80
CA PRO A 8 -30.01 60.14 -37.62
C PRO A 8 -29.87 58.84 -36.81
N VAL A 9 -30.47 57.76 -37.30
CA VAL A 9 -30.45 56.44 -36.67
C VAL A 9 -29.08 55.75 -36.86
N HIS A 10 -28.30 55.62 -35.80
CA HIS A 10 -27.15 54.72 -35.79
C HIS A 10 -27.60 53.24 -35.90
N ARG A 11 -27.27 52.59 -37.02
CA ARG A 11 -27.39 51.13 -37.15
C ARG A 11 -26.29 50.44 -36.31
N PRO A 12 -26.63 49.52 -35.39
CA PRO A 12 -25.62 48.70 -34.72
C PRO A 12 -25.05 47.64 -35.68
N THR A 13 -23.72 47.51 -35.70
CA THR A 13 -23.00 46.60 -36.61
C THR A 13 -23.22 45.13 -36.23
N THR A 14 -23.63 44.29 -37.20
CA THR A 14 -24.01 42.89 -36.98
C THR A 14 -22.85 41.92 -36.66
N SER A 15 -21.60 42.37 -36.73
CA SER A 15 -20.40 41.54 -36.54
C SER A 15 -20.32 40.84 -35.18
N GLY A 16 -20.79 41.48 -34.10
CA GLY A 16 -20.60 41.02 -32.72
C GLY A 16 -21.35 39.75 -32.30
N VAL A 17 -22.20 39.18 -33.17
CA VAL A 17 -23.02 37.98 -32.86
C VAL A 17 -22.34 36.68 -33.31
N ALA A 18 -21.62 36.70 -34.44
CA ALA A 18 -20.93 35.52 -34.96
C ALA A 18 -19.75 35.11 -34.06
N GLU A 19 -18.92 36.09 -33.69
CA GLU A 19 -17.71 35.89 -32.88
C GLU A 19 -18.02 35.30 -31.51
N ARG A 20 -19.01 35.87 -30.78
CA ARG A 20 -19.49 35.34 -29.50
C ARG A 20 -20.04 33.92 -29.62
N ARG A 21 -20.60 33.52 -30.77
CA ARG A 21 -21.09 32.15 -31.02
C ARG A 21 -19.94 31.18 -31.29
N GLY A 22 -18.84 31.63 -31.90
CA GLY A 22 -17.59 30.87 -32.03
C GLY A 22 -16.91 30.65 -30.67
N VAL A 23 -16.64 31.73 -29.93
CA VAL A 23 -15.98 31.68 -28.62
C VAL A 23 -16.77 30.82 -27.62
N ARG A 24 -18.10 30.95 -27.54
CA ARG A 24 -18.94 30.10 -26.67
C ARG A 24 -18.87 28.63 -27.05
N LYS A 25 -18.82 28.28 -28.35
CA LYS A 25 -18.65 26.89 -28.79
C LYS A 25 -17.28 26.33 -28.41
N ALA A 26 -16.21 27.08 -28.68
CA ALA A 26 -14.85 26.65 -28.32
C ALA A 26 -14.69 26.44 -26.81
N LEU A 27 -15.24 27.35 -25.99
CA LEU A 27 -15.16 27.27 -24.53
C LEU A 27 -15.98 26.10 -23.97
N VAL A 28 -17.18 25.84 -24.51
CA VAL A 28 -18.00 24.66 -24.16
C VAL A 28 -17.33 23.34 -24.57
N ILE A 29 -16.72 23.27 -25.76
CA ILE A 29 -15.99 22.09 -26.22
C ILE A 29 -14.75 21.85 -25.33
N GLY A 30 -14.00 22.90 -24.98
CA GLY A 30 -12.89 22.81 -24.03
C GLY A 30 -13.32 22.27 -22.67
N LEU A 31 -14.44 22.77 -22.12
CA LEU A 31 -15.02 22.29 -20.87
C LEU A 31 -15.44 20.82 -20.93
N ILE A 32 -16.03 20.38 -22.05
CA ILE A 32 -16.37 18.97 -22.27
C ILE A 32 -15.11 18.09 -22.35
N VAL A 33 -14.08 18.49 -23.11
CA VAL A 33 -12.83 17.72 -23.23
C VAL A 33 -12.10 17.62 -21.88
N VAL A 34 -12.06 18.71 -21.11
CA VAL A 34 -11.48 18.69 -19.75
C VAL A 34 -12.28 17.78 -18.83
N ALA A 35 -13.62 17.83 -18.83
CA ALA A 35 -14.45 16.95 -18.02
C ALA A 35 -14.30 15.46 -18.41
N VAL A 36 -14.31 15.16 -19.70
CA VAL A 36 -14.21 13.79 -20.25
C VAL A 36 -12.82 13.18 -20.04
N LEU A 37 -11.76 13.98 -19.87
CA LEU A 37 -10.41 13.49 -19.55
C LEU A 37 -10.11 13.48 -18.03
N ALA A 38 -10.66 14.41 -17.25
CA ALA A 38 -10.48 14.46 -15.81
C ALA A 38 -11.22 13.32 -15.08
N VAL A 39 -12.44 12.96 -15.53
CA VAL A 39 -13.25 11.91 -14.89
C VAL A 39 -12.57 10.53 -14.94
N PRO A 40 -12.06 10.01 -16.08
CA PRO A 40 -11.32 8.75 -16.11
C PRO A 40 -10.08 8.74 -15.20
N ALA A 41 -9.30 9.83 -15.17
CA ALA A 41 -8.13 9.93 -14.32
C ALA A 41 -8.49 9.90 -12.82
N ALA A 42 -9.53 10.63 -12.42
CA ALA A 42 -10.04 10.62 -11.05
C ALA A 42 -10.63 9.25 -10.66
N VAL A 43 -11.34 8.58 -11.58
CA VAL A 43 -11.91 7.24 -11.34
C VAL A 43 -10.80 6.19 -11.21
N VAL A 44 -9.79 6.19 -12.08
CA VAL A 44 -8.64 5.25 -11.96
C VAL A 44 -7.84 5.51 -10.69
N GLY A 45 -7.59 6.78 -10.33
CA GLY A 45 -6.94 7.13 -9.07
C GLY A 45 -7.74 6.70 -7.83
N LEU A 46 -9.07 6.85 -7.87
CA LEU A 46 -9.96 6.39 -6.80
C LEU A 46 -9.99 4.86 -6.71
N TRP A 47 -10.02 4.13 -7.84
CA TRP A 47 -9.93 2.67 -7.82
C TRP A 47 -8.57 2.17 -7.31
N ALA A 48 -7.46 2.84 -7.64
CA ALA A 48 -6.16 2.52 -7.05
C ALA A 48 -6.15 2.74 -5.53
N ALA A 49 -6.67 3.88 -5.06
CA ALA A 49 -6.81 4.16 -3.63
C ALA A 49 -7.75 3.17 -2.91
N VAL A 50 -8.82 2.69 -3.57
CA VAL A 50 -9.72 1.67 -3.04
C VAL A 50 -9.05 0.28 -3.01
N VAL A 51 -8.33 -0.12 -4.06
CA VAL A 51 -7.61 -1.42 -4.08
C VAL A 51 -6.48 -1.46 -3.05
N ILE A 52 -5.76 -0.36 -2.85
CA ILE A 52 -4.72 -0.24 -1.80
C ILE A 52 -5.38 -0.15 -0.41
N GLY A 53 -6.46 0.63 -0.27
CA GLY A 53 -7.14 0.85 1.01
C GLY A 53 -8.01 -0.32 1.52
N MET A 54 -8.44 -1.24 0.64
CA MET A 54 -9.19 -2.44 1.06
C MET A 54 -8.33 -3.50 1.79
N SER A 55 -7.00 -3.31 1.85
CA SER A 55 -6.09 -4.17 2.63
C SER A 55 -5.66 -3.57 3.97
N ASP A 56 -6.20 -2.40 4.36
CA ASP A 56 -6.03 -1.83 5.70
C ASP A 56 -7.40 -1.71 6.44
N PRO A 57 -7.95 -2.84 6.94
CA PRO A 57 -8.91 -2.78 8.03
C PRO A 57 -8.15 -2.36 9.30
N GLY A 58 -8.19 -1.07 9.61
CA GLY A 58 -7.32 -0.36 10.58
C GLY A 58 -7.22 -0.94 12.00
N GLY A 59 -6.57 -2.09 12.10
CA GLY A 59 -6.09 -2.76 13.30
C GLY A 59 -4.56 -2.84 13.31
N PRO A 60 -3.96 -3.43 14.35
CA PRO A 60 -2.50 -3.45 14.50
C PRO A 60 -1.84 -4.37 13.47
N SER A 61 -0.67 -3.97 12.99
CA SER A 61 0.11 -4.76 12.04
C SER A 61 0.46 -6.13 12.60
N LEU A 62 0.03 -7.17 11.87
CA LEU A 62 0.29 -8.58 12.21
C LEU A 62 1.72 -9.03 11.85
N LEU A 63 2.58 -8.13 11.35
CA LEU A 63 3.99 -8.39 11.09
C LEU A 63 4.86 -7.41 11.89
N GLY A 64 5.91 -7.93 12.53
CA GLY A 64 7.01 -7.13 13.07
C GLY A 64 8.32 -7.39 12.32
N LEU A 65 9.10 -6.34 12.06
CA LEU A 65 10.42 -6.44 11.43
C LEU A 65 11.54 -6.13 12.42
N ARG A 66 12.66 -6.84 12.29
CA ARG A 66 13.90 -6.59 13.03
C ARG A 66 15.09 -6.63 12.06
N ILE A 67 16.05 -5.72 12.25
CA ILE A 67 17.27 -5.63 11.45
C ILE A 67 18.49 -5.50 12.37
N ASP A 68 19.21 -6.60 12.61
CA ASP A 68 20.43 -6.64 13.41
C ASP A 68 21.66 -6.61 12.50
N GLY A 69 22.08 -5.40 12.10
CA GLY A 69 23.18 -5.19 11.16
C GLY A 69 22.85 -5.72 9.77
N ASP A 70 23.28 -6.95 9.50
CA ASP A 70 23.02 -7.68 8.26
C ASP A 70 21.90 -8.74 8.35
N THR A 71 21.56 -9.21 9.55
CA THR A 71 20.44 -10.13 9.76
C THR A 71 19.13 -9.37 9.66
N VAL A 72 18.20 -9.84 8.83
CA VAL A 72 16.83 -9.34 8.77
C VAL A 72 15.89 -10.45 9.19
N THR A 73 14.99 -10.17 10.12
CA THR A 73 14.06 -11.16 10.68
C THR A 73 12.66 -10.57 10.74
N VAL A 74 11.69 -11.31 10.20
CA VAL A 74 10.25 -11.01 10.35
C VAL A 74 9.67 -11.93 11.42
N LYS A 75 8.85 -11.40 12.31
CA LYS A 75 7.90 -12.21 13.10
C LYS A 75 6.49 -11.91 12.62
N ALA A 76 5.84 -12.91 12.05
CA ALA A 76 4.42 -12.88 11.73
C ALA A 76 3.59 -13.38 12.93
N ALA A 77 2.56 -12.64 13.30
CA ALA A 77 1.53 -13.07 14.25
C ALA A 77 0.77 -14.25 13.65
N GLN A 78 0.59 -15.33 14.43
CA GLN A 78 -0.14 -16.52 13.96
C GLN A 78 -0.77 -17.33 15.10
N CYS A 79 -1.80 -18.10 14.75
CA CYS A 79 -2.40 -19.07 15.63
C CYS A 79 -1.55 -20.36 15.78
N PRO A 80 -1.67 -21.11 16.90
CA PRO A 80 -0.87 -22.31 17.14
C PRO A 80 -1.06 -23.45 16.13
N SER A 81 -2.15 -23.44 15.37
CA SER A 81 -2.48 -24.36 14.27
C SER A 81 -1.88 -23.95 12.92
N GLU A 82 -1.60 -22.66 12.71
CA GLU A 82 -1.14 -22.13 11.43
C GLU A 82 0.33 -22.41 11.18
N ARG A 83 0.73 -22.50 9.91
CA ARG A 83 2.12 -22.82 9.52
C ARG A 83 2.48 -22.01 8.29
N VAL A 84 3.51 -21.16 8.38
CA VAL A 84 3.99 -20.37 7.24
C VAL A 84 4.32 -21.28 6.05
N ARG A 85 3.84 -20.89 4.86
CA ARG A 85 4.12 -21.57 3.59
C ARG A 85 5.04 -20.75 2.69
N ARG A 86 4.93 -19.42 2.75
CA ARG A 86 5.69 -18.48 1.92
C ARG A 86 5.96 -17.19 2.67
N VAL A 87 7.10 -16.58 2.35
CA VAL A 87 7.40 -15.17 2.63
C VAL A 87 7.87 -14.50 1.35
N GLU A 88 7.37 -13.30 1.08
CA GLU A 88 7.74 -12.47 -0.07
C GLU A 88 8.06 -11.04 0.37
N LEU A 89 9.12 -10.49 -0.19
CA LEU A 89 9.64 -9.15 0.01
C LEU A 89 9.61 -8.40 -1.31
N ARG A 90 9.07 -7.18 -1.29
CA ARG A 90 9.04 -6.25 -2.41
C ARG A 90 9.58 -4.89 -2.01
N ASP A 91 10.13 -4.21 -3.00
CA ASP A 91 10.36 -2.77 -2.95
C ASP A 91 8.99 -2.09 -2.90
N GLY A 92 8.68 -1.36 -1.82
CA GLY A 92 7.36 -0.78 -1.58
C GLY A 92 7.04 0.42 -2.48
N ASP A 93 8.07 1.08 -3.02
CA ASP A 93 7.92 2.23 -3.91
C ASP A 93 7.68 1.83 -5.38
N SER A 94 8.05 0.59 -5.78
CA SER A 94 7.99 0.12 -7.17
C SER A 94 7.47 -1.32 -7.38
N GLU A 95 6.95 -1.96 -6.32
CA GLU A 95 6.44 -3.34 -6.25
C GLU A 95 7.39 -4.46 -6.71
N LYS A 96 8.65 -4.15 -7.05
CA LYS A 96 9.61 -5.11 -7.59
C LYS A 96 9.94 -6.17 -6.55
N LEU A 97 9.98 -7.43 -7.00
CA LEU A 97 10.39 -8.56 -6.15
C LEU A 97 11.84 -8.37 -5.69
N VAL A 98 12.02 -8.23 -4.38
CA VAL A 98 13.32 -8.15 -3.72
C VAL A 98 13.77 -9.56 -3.31
N TRP A 99 12.86 -10.36 -2.75
CA TRP A 99 13.11 -11.75 -2.36
C TRP A 99 11.82 -12.55 -2.17
N ARG A 100 11.88 -13.87 -2.33
CA ARG A 100 10.83 -14.81 -1.89
C ARG A 100 11.50 -16.06 -1.33
N ALA A 101 10.89 -16.65 -0.31
CA ALA A 101 11.13 -18.05 0.06
C ALA A 101 9.83 -18.83 0.28
N ASP A 102 9.91 -20.14 0.09
CA ASP A 102 8.82 -21.09 0.18
C ASP A 102 9.22 -22.28 1.09
N GLY A 103 8.31 -22.69 1.96
CA GLY A 103 8.42 -23.84 2.86
C GLY A 103 9.55 -23.75 3.91
N PRO A 104 9.35 -23.00 5.01
CA PRO A 104 10.28 -22.98 6.14
C PRO A 104 10.53 -24.38 6.75
N LEU A 105 11.78 -24.67 7.04
CA LEU A 105 12.29 -25.98 7.47
C LEU A 105 12.48 -26.08 8.98
N THR A 106 12.70 -24.97 9.68
CA THR A 106 12.70 -24.85 11.15
C THR A 106 11.27 -24.83 11.73
N GLU A 107 11.09 -25.18 13.00
CA GLU A 107 9.77 -25.01 13.65
C GLU A 107 9.49 -23.54 13.95
N GLU A 108 10.54 -22.77 14.25
CA GLU A 108 10.50 -21.32 14.47
C GLU A 108 10.02 -20.60 13.20
N GLY A 109 10.58 -20.93 12.04
CA GLY A 109 10.15 -20.39 10.74
C GLY A 109 8.76 -20.86 10.33
N ARG A 110 8.35 -22.07 10.74
CA ARG A 110 6.97 -22.53 10.63
C ARG A 110 6.01 -21.79 11.56
N GLY A 111 6.49 -21.35 12.73
CA GLY A 111 5.81 -20.54 13.76
C GLY A 111 5.96 -19.02 13.57
N GLY A 112 6.23 -18.58 12.35
CA GLY A 112 6.21 -17.17 11.97
C GLY A 112 7.53 -16.41 12.21
N LEU A 113 8.57 -17.02 12.77
CA LEU A 113 9.88 -16.39 13.01
C LEU A 113 10.84 -16.65 11.84
N LEU A 114 10.83 -15.73 10.88
CA LEU A 114 11.42 -15.88 9.55
C LEU A 114 12.74 -15.10 9.43
N ARG A 115 13.87 -15.80 9.50
CA ARG A 115 15.19 -15.23 9.15
C ARG A 115 15.28 -15.09 7.63
N LEU A 116 15.41 -13.89 7.11
CA LEU A 116 15.38 -13.64 5.67
C LEU A 116 16.78 -13.86 5.06
N TRP A 117 16.82 -14.38 3.83
CA TRP A 117 18.05 -14.81 3.12
C TRP A 117 18.91 -15.91 3.78
N ALA A 118 18.51 -16.44 4.95
CA ALA A 118 19.04 -17.69 5.48
C ALA A 118 18.54 -18.86 4.60
N ALA A 119 19.23 -19.14 3.50
CA ALA A 119 18.76 -20.07 2.47
C ALA A 119 18.56 -21.50 2.99
N GLU A 120 19.30 -21.88 4.03
CA GLU A 120 19.20 -23.14 4.75
C GLU A 120 17.89 -23.32 5.55
N ASP A 121 17.20 -22.22 5.89
CA ASP A 121 15.92 -22.26 6.63
C ASP A 121 14.71 -22.59 5.74
N TYR A 122 14.87 -22.69 4.41
CA TYR A 122 13.75 -22.82 3.46
C TYR A 122 13.98 -23.90 2.41
N ARG A 123 12.90 -24.52 1.93
CA ARG A 123 12.96 -25.48 0.81
C ARG A 123 13.46 -24.81 -0.48
N THR A 124 13.04 -23.58 -0.74
CA THR A 124 13.55 -22.76 -1.84
C THR A 124 13.53 -21.28 -1.47
N SER A 125 14.57 -20.53 -1.82
CA SER A 125 14.62 -19.06 -1.73
C SER A 125 15.25 -18.44 -2.97
N ARG A 126 14.86 -17.20 -3.33
CA ARG A 126 15.43 -16.47 -4.48
C ARG A 126 15.19 -14.95 -4.40
N PRO A 127 16.16 -14.11 -4.84
CA PRO A 127 17.55 -14.46 -5.16
C PRO A 127 18.29 -14.97 -3.91
N ALA A 128 19.34 -15.77 -4.10
CA ALA A 128 20.10 -16.31 -2.97
C ALA A 128 20.81 -15.21 -2.18
N THR A 129 21.37 -14.22 -2.89
CA THR A 129 22.09 -13.08 -2.29
C THR A 129 21.12 -11.96 -1.91
N ARG A 130 21.25 -11.43 -0.69
CA ARG A 130 20.62 -10.17 -0.28
C ARG A 130 21.20 -9.00 -1.10
N PRO A 131 20.41 -7.99 -1.52
CA PRO A 131 20.99 -6.75 -2.01
C PRO A 131 21.86 -6.06 -0.93
N ALA A 132 22.84 -5.27 -1.37
CA ALA A 132 23.75 -4.55 -0.48
C ALA A 132 22.99 -3.54 0.39
N GLU A 133 22.08 -2.78 -0.23
CA GLU A 133 21.13 -1.88 0.42
C GLU A 133 19.71 -2.49 0.34
N LEU A 134 18.89 -2.26 1.37
CA LEU A 134 17.46 -2.58 1.32
C LEU A 134 16.69 -1.39 0.72
N PRO A 135 15.52 -1.61 0.09
CA PRO A 135 14.58 -0.55 -0.25
C PRO A 135 14.24 0.33 0.95
N LYS A 136 13.86 1.59 0.71
CA LYS A 136 13.41 2.52 1.75
C LYS A 136 12.13 2.00 2.41
N GLN A 137 11.11 1.77 1.59
CA GLN A 137 9.92 1.02 1.98
C GLN A 137 10.09 -0.45 1.57
N LEU A 138 10.06 -1.35 2.56
CA LEU A 138 10.10 -2.79 2.33
C LEU A 138 8.71 -3.37 2.58
N ALA A 139 8.01 -3.72 1.51
CA ALA A 139 6.74 -4.43 1.59
C ALA A 139 7.01 -5.93 1.85
N VAL A 140 6.39 -6.48 2.89
CA VAL A 140 6.52 -7.89 3.28
C VAL A 140 5.13 -8.53 3.26
N SER A 141 5.03 -9.73 2.71
CA SER A 141 3.85 -10.59 2.86
C SER A 141 4.25 -12.02 3.29
N VAL A 142 3.43 -12.60 4.16
CA VAL A 142 3.61 -13.95 4.72
C VAL A 142 2.31 -14.71 4.50
N GLY A 143 2.38 -15.87 3.84
CA GLY A 143 1.22 -16.68 3.50
C GLY A 143 1.16 -17.98 4.30
N TYR A 144 0.00 -18.27 4.89
CA TYR A 144 -0.32 -19.51 5.62
C TYR A 144 -1.09 -20.51 4.74
N GLY A 145 -1.88 -19.99 3.80
CA GLY A 145 -2.73 -20.75 2.88
C GLY A 145 -2.67 -20.23 1.44
N PRO A 146 -3.64 -20.63 0.59
CA PRO A 146 -3.83 -20.03 -0.73
C PRO A 146 -4.49 -18.65 -0.67
N GLU A 147 -5.31 -18.41 0.35
CA GLU A 147 -6.08 -17.17 0.55
C GLU A 147 -5.71 -16.47 1.88
N ASP A 148 -5.08 -17.19 2.82
CA ASP A 148 -4.73 -16.71 4.16
C ASP A 148 -3.29 -16.19 4.26
N GLY A 149 -3.10 -15.01 4.85
CA GLY A 149 -1.79 -14.42 5.11
C GLY A 149 -1.85 -13.04 5.79
N ALA A 150 -0.68 -12.50 6.11
CA ALA A 150 -0.47 -11.17 6.67
C ALA A 150 0.48 -10.34 5.79
N GLY A 151 0.31 -9.02 5.77
CA GLY A 151 1.14 -8.09 5.00
C GLY A 151 1.40 -6.79 5.76
N ALA A 152 2.53 -6.15 5.48
CA ALA A 152 2.92 -4.85 6.05
C ALA A 152 3.96 -4.16 5.17
N VAL A 153 4.10 -2.84 5.32
CA VAL A 153 5.17 -2.04 4.71
C VAL A 153 6.03 -1.43 5.82
N PHE A 154 7.34 -1.60 5.71
CA PHE A 154 8.30 -1.17 6.73
C PHE A 154 9.26 -0.11 6.18
N ASP A 155 9.35 1.03 6.87
CA ASP A 155 10.44 1.97 6.64
C ASP A 155 11.74 1.40 7.22
N THR A 156 12.68 1.04 6.36
CA THR A 156 13.91 0.34 6.78
C THR A 156 14.90 1.24 7.51
N ALA A 157 14.75 2.57 7.43
CA ALA A 157 15.53 3.50 8.25
C ALA A 157 14.96 3.60 9.67
N ALA A 158 13.63 3.69 9.81
CA ALA A 158 12.95 3.67 11.11
C ALA A 158 13.23 2.37 11.88
N VAL A 159 13.14 1.21 11.21
CA VAL A 159 13.43 -0.10 11.82
C VAL A 159 14.91 -0.22 12.23
N ARG A 160 15.86 0.33 11.47
CA ARG A 160 17.29 0.37 11.84
C ARG A 160 17.60 1.38 12.95
N ALA A 161 16.82 2.45 13.09
CA ALA A 161 16.97 3.44 14.15
C ALA A 161 16.34 3.00 15.49
N ALA A 162 15.46 1.99 15.47
CA ALA A 162 14.81 1.46 16.66
C ALA A 162 15.78 0.64 17.53
N ALA A 163 15.96 1.05 18.78
CA ALA A 163 16.71 0.29 19.79
C ALA A 163 15.88 -0.90 20.31
N LEU A 164 15.76 -1.96 19.50
CA LEU A 164 14.89 -3.11 19.78
C LEU A 164 15.51 -4.10 20.80
N PRO A 165 14.88 -4.33 21.98
CA PRO A 165 15.30 -5.36 22.93
C PRO A 165 15.33 -6.76 22.28
N ALA A 166 16.12 -7.69 22.83
CA ALA A 166 16.21 -9.05 22.29
C ALA A 166 14.83 -9.74 22.32
N GLY A 167 14.41 -10.33 21.19
CA GLY A 167 13.08 -10.94 21.03
C GLY A 167 11.95 -9.95 20.70
N SER A 168 12.26 -8.65 20.58
CA SER A 168 11.33 -7.61 20.12
C SER A 168 11.55 -7.22 18.65
N TYR A 169 10.47 -6.75 18.04
CA TYR A 169 10.34 -6.34 16.64
C TYR A 169 9.71 -4.94 16.59
N TRP A 170 9.98 -4.21 15.51
CA TRP A 170 9.32 -2.94 15.21
C TRP A 170 8.03 -3.20 14.43
N THR A 171 6.94 -2.54 14.82
CA THR A 171 5.70 -2.39 14.05
C THR A 171 5.36 -0.89 13.94
N PRO A 172 4.45 -0.48 13.03
CA PRO A 172 4.03 0.91 12.90
C PRO A 172 3.42 1.49 14.19
N GLU A 173 2.84 0.65 15.04
CA GLU A 173 2.20 1.03 16.31
C GLU A 173 3.17 1.05 17.51
N GLY A 174 4.38 0.48 17.36
CA GLY A 174 5.40 0.47 18.41
C GLY A 174 6.35 -0.73 18.38
N VAL A 175 7.01 -0.98 19.51
CA VAL A 175 7.88 -2.15 19.68
C VAL A 175 7.08 -3.25 20.38
N ARG A 176 7.08 -4.47 19.80
CA ARG A 176 6.38 -5.66 20.34
C ARG A 176 7.32 -6.85 20.43
N THR A 177 7.20 -7.67 21.46
CA THR A 177 7.75 -9.03 21.45
C THR A 177 7.02 -9.92 20.45
N GLY A 178 7.62 -11.05 20.07
CA GLY A 178 6.95 -12.02 19.20
C GLY A 178 5.64 -12.58 19.80
N ARG A 179 5.52 -12.62 21.13
CA ARG A 179 4.30 -13.02 21.83
C ARG A 179 3.20 -11.94 21.74
N GLU A 180 3.54 -10.67 21.95
CA GLU A 180 2.61 -9.54 21.83
C GLU A 180 2.19 -9.24 20.38
N LEU A 181 2.77 -9.95 19.41
CA LEU A 181 2.28 -10.09 18.03
C LEU A 181 1.27 -11.23 17.92
N ASP A 182 1.61 -12.44 18.38
CA ASP A 182 0.69 -13.59 18.35
C ASP A 182 -0.61 -13.33 19.15
N GLU A 183 -0.54 -12.57 20.24
CA GLU A 183 -1.70 -12.12 21.04
C GLU A 183 -2.59 -11.06 20.36
N LEU A 184 -2.29 -10.64 19.12
CA LEU A 184 -3.15 -9.76 18.32
C LEU A 184 -4.28 -10.50 17.57
N ILE A 185 -4.18 -11.81 17.41
CA ILE A 185 -5.12 -12.61 16.61
C ILE A 185 -6.06 -13.39 17.54
N ASP A 186 -7.37 -13.25 17.33
CA ASP A 186 -8.35 -14.14 17.96
C ASP A 186 -8.35 -15.50 17.24
N CYS A 187 -7.72 -16.49 17.87
CA CYS A 187 -7.66 -17.86 17.38
C CYS A 187 -8.88 -18.72 17.74
N GLY A 188 -10.00 -18.11 18.15
CA GLY A 188 -11.28 -18.80 18.36
C GLY A 188 -11.37 -19.65 19.63
N GLY A 189 -10.45 -19.49 20.58
CA GLY A 189 -10.42 -20.23 21.85
C GLY A 189 -11.49 -19.80 22.87
N GLY A 190 -12.64 -19.32 22.40
CA GLY A 190 -13.58 -18.48 23.17
C GLY A 190 -14.81 -19.19 23.75
N GLU A 191 -15.12 -20.43 23.36
CA GLU A 191 -16.28 -21.14 23.90
C GLU A 191 -15.97 -21.70 25.31
N LYS A 192 -16.23 -20.88 26.33
CA LYS A 192 -16.24 -21.32 27.72
C LYS A 192 -17.37 -22.33 27.92
N ALA A 193 -17.00 -23.59 28.14
CA ALA A 193 -17.94 -24.60 28.65
C ALA A 193 -18.56 -24.10 29.99
N PRO A 194 -19.85 -24.40 30.24
CA PRO A 194 -20.58 -23.95 31.44
C PRO A 194 -20.17 -24.68 32.73
#